data_AF-A0A381XK63-F1
#
_entry.id   AF-A0A381XK63-F1
#
_cell.length_a   1.000
_cell.length_b   1.000
_cell.length_c   1.000
_cell.angle_alpha   90.00
_cell.angle_beta   90.00
_cell.angle_gamma   90.00
#
_symmetry.space_group_name_H-M   'P 1'
#
loop_
_entity.id
_entity.type
_entity.pdbx_description
1 polymer ?
#
loop_
_entity_poly.entity_id
_entity_poly.type
_entity_poly.pdbx_seq_one_letter_code
_entity_poly.pdbx_strand_id
1 'polypeptide(L)'
;MHNMNHILIALLLFTAGFVLADSKPFKGKAHLIPGKIEAEHFDEGKPGVAYLDNDVKNSGANYRGPTQVDIEKRPDASNGHGIGWTRKGEWLNYTVEVQQGGTYSIEIPVASNKQGGIFHLEIAGKDITGPIRIPDTGGWQILKLLKHGNVKLTKGRYIIRAVMDSQGPSGSIGDIDYFKFVKNSK
;
A
#
# COMPACT_ATOMS: atom_id res chain seq x y z
N MET A 1 -37.93 -51.13 -4.63
CA MET A 1 -36.52 -50.77 -4.42
C MET A 1 -36.07 -50.04 -5.68
N HIS A 2 -35.56 -48.82 -5.72
CA HIS A 2 -35.14 -47.84 -4.73
C HIS A 2 -35.12 -46.48 -5.48
N ASN A 3 -35.68 -45.41 -4.91
CA ASN A 3 -35.64 -44.06 -5.47
C ASN A 3 -34.24 -43.46 -5.24
N MET A 4 -33.60 -42.89 -6.26
CA MET A 4 -32.34 -42.15 -6.10
C MET A 4 -32.57 -40.66 -6.28
N ASN A 5 -32.54 -39.93 -5.16
CA ASN A 5 -32.51 -38.48 -5.11
C ASN A 5 -31.14 -37.98 -5.57
N HIS A 6 -31.11 -37.15 -6.62
CA HIS A 6 -29.92 -36.37 -6.96
C HIS A 6 -29.86 -35.12 -6.08
N ILE A 7 -29.02 -35.16 -5.05
CA ILE A 7 -28.65 -33.97 -4.28
C ILE A 7 -27.57 -33.23 -5.10
N LEU A 8 -27.94 -32.10 -5.69
CA LEU A 8 -26.98 -31.13 -6.21
C LEU A 8 -26.25 -30.48 -5.02
N ILE A 9 -25.00 -30.85 -4.81
CA ILE A 9 -24.10 -30.11 -3.91
C ILE A 9 -23.58 -28.91 -4.70
N ALA A 10 -24.10 -27.72 -4.41
CA ALA A 10 -23.52 -26.47 -4.86
C ALA A 10 -22.18 -26.26 -4.15
N LEU A 11 -21.08 -26.51 -4.85
CA LEU A 11 -19.74 -26.18 -4.38
C LEU A 11 -19.58 -24.66 -4.44
N LEU A 12 -19.83 -23.97 -3.32
CA LEU A 12 -19.45 -22.57 -3.16
C LEU A 12 -17.92 -22.50 -3.17
N LEU A 13 -17.33 -22.14 -4.31
CA LEU A 13 -15.93 -21.72 -4.36
C LEU A 13 -15.79 -20.38 -3.65
N PHE A 14 -15.46 -20.41 -2.36
CA PHE A 14 -14.76 -19.30 -1.74
C PHE A 14 -13.34 -19.30 -2.32
N THR A 15 -13.05 -18.40 -3.25
CA THR A 15 -11.66 -18.04 -3.51
C THR A 15 -11.17 -17.29 -2.28
N ALA A 16 -10.70 -18.03 -1.28
CA ALA A 16 -9.88 -17.47 -0.23
C ALA A 16 -8.58 -17.02 -0.91
N GLY A 17 -8.52 -15.73 -1.26
CA GLY A 17 -7.24 -15.10 -1.48
C GLY A 17 -6.41 -15.39 -0.23
N PHE A 18 -5.21 -15.95 -0.40
CA PHE A 18 -4.30 -16.21 0.70
C PHE A 18 -4.13 -14.90 1.48
N VAL A 19 -4.84 -14.80 2.61
CA VAL A 19 -4.44 -13.91 3.69
C VAL A 19 -3.12 -14.53 4.13
N LEU A 20 -2.01 -13.85 3.89
CA LEU A 20 -0.78 -14.17 4.60
C LEU A 20 -1.16 -14.08 6.07
N ALA A 21 -1.39 -15.22 6.73
CA ALA A 21 -2.11 -15.29 8.02
C ALA A 21 -1.44 -14.45 9.14
N ASP A 22 -0.19 -14.04 8.88
CA ASP A 22 0.66 -13.25 9.76
C ASP A 22 0.83 -11.78 9.33
N SER A 23 0.22 -11.31 8.23
CA SER A 23 0.06 -9.89 7.88
C SER A 23 -1.28 -9.41 8.43
N LYS A 24 -1.25 -8.61 9.50
CA LYS A 24 -2.44 -8.18 10.24
C LYS A 24 -2.69 -6.69 10.03
N PRO A 25 -3.96 -6.24 9.98
CA PRO A 25 -4.23 -4.82 9.86
C PRO A 25 -3.57 -4.01 10.98
N PHE A 26 -3.04 -2.84 10.64
CA PHE A 26 -2.45 -1.94 11.63
C PHE A 26 -3.43 -1.65 12.78
N LYS A 27 -3.01 -1.86 14.02
CA LYS A 27 -3.84 -1.74 15.23
C LYS A 27 -5.15 -2.54 15.16
N GLY A 28 -5.16 -3.65 14.42
CA GLY A 28 -6.30 -4.53 14.27
C GLY A 28 -7.44 -4.01 13.39
N LYS A 29 -7.29 -2.86 12.72
CA LYS A 29 -8.34 -2.25 11.89
C LYS A 29 -7.90 -2.15 10.43
N ALA A 30 -8.75 -2.63 9.52
CA ALA A 30 -8.52 -2.43 8.10
C ALA A 30 -8.74 -0.97 7.69
N HIS A 31 -7.95 -0.52 6.72
CA HIS A 31 -8.14 0.79 6.12
C HIS A 31 -9.36 0.79 5.20
N LEU A 32 -10.14 1.87 5.22
CA LEU A 32 -11.34 1.97 4.39
C LEU A 32 -11.02 2.60 3.03
N ILE A 33 -11.58 2.01 1.97
CA ILE A 33 -11.55 2.58 0.61
C ILE A 33 -13.01 2.78 0.16
N PRO A 34 -13.43 4.00 -0.25
CA PRO A 34 -12.65 5.24 -0.34
C PRO A 34 -12.17 5.74 1.04
N GLY A 35 -11.01 6.39 1.07
CA GLY A 35 -10.40 6.85 2.32
C GLY A 35 -8.89 7.01 2.21
N LYS A 36 -8.27 7.46 3.31
CA LYS A 36 -6.84 7.68 3.45
C LYS A 36 -6.19 6.50 4.17
N ILE A 37 -5.02 6.10 3.69
CA ILE A 37 -4.13 5.09 4.24
C ILE A 37 -2.78 5.77 4.46
N GLU A 38 -2.40 6.04 5.71
CA GLU A 38 -1.05 6.58 5.98
C GLU A 38 -0.01 5.52 5.57
N ALA A 39 1.08 5.95 4.94
CA ALA A 39 2.06 5.03 4.39
C ALA A 39 2.78 4.24 5.51
N GLU A 40 3.04 4.88 6.65
CA GLU A 40 3.58 4.29 7.87
C GLU A 40 2.53 3.54 8.71
N HIS A 41 1.30 3.38 8.21
CA HIS A 41 0.24 2.52 8.76
C HIS A 41 0.10 1.19 7.99
N PHE A 42 1.21 0.68 7.46
CA PHE A 42 1.29 -0.68 6.91
C PHE A 42 0.98 -1.75 7.96
N ASP A 43 0.65 -2.95 7.52
CA ASP A 43 0.25 -4.08 8.35
C ASP A 43 1.28 -4.44 9.42
N GLU A 44 0.80 -5.02 10.52
CA GLU A 44 1.60 -5.59 11.58
C GLU A 44 1.97 -7.04 11.24
N GLY A 45 3.24 -7.39 11.41
CA GLY A 45 3.77 -8.73 11.14
C GLY A 45 5.28 -8.73 11.08
N LYS A 46 5.87 -9.89 10.82
CA LYS A 46 7.33 -10.03 10.67
C LYS A 46 7.80 -9.46 9.31
N PRO A 47 9.07 -9.04 9.20
CA PRO A 47 9.72 -8.85 7.90
C PRO A 47 9.56 -10.09 7.01
N GLY A 48 9.41 -9.86 5.70
CA GLY A 48 9.10 -10.91 4.71
C GLY A 48 7.63 -11.35 4.69
N VAL A 49 6.81 -10.89 5.64
CA VAL A 49 5.36 -11.21 5.71
C VAL A 49 4.49 -9.98 5.53
N ALA A 50 4.62 -8.98 6.42
CA ALA A 50 3.82 -7.75 6.37
C ALA A 50 4.52 -6.61 5.62
N TYR A 51 5.85 -6.65 5.59
CA TYR A 51 6.69 -5.71 4.87
C TYR A 51 8.03 -6.38 4.54
N LEU A 52 8.77 -5.79 3.63
CA LEU A 52 10.19 -6.05 3.41
C LEU A 52 10.90 -4.71 3.30
N ASP A 53 11.93 -4.55 4.11
CA ASP A 53 12.89 -3.45 4.05
C ASP A 53 14.28 -4.07 3.84
N ASN A 54 15.18 -3.40 3.13
CA ASN A 54 16.53 -3.92 2.90
C ASN A 54 17.45 -3.73 4.11
N ASP A 55 17.10 -2.81 5.00
CA ASP A 55 17.86 -2.54 6.21
C ASP A 55 17.41 -3.43 7.38
N VAL A 56 18.32 -3.63 8.34
CA VAL A 56 18.04 -4.47 9.52
C VAL A 56 17.26 -3.74 10.60
N LYS A 57 17.08 -2.42 10.48
CA LYS A 57 16.39 -1.54 11.44
C LYS A 57 15.90 -0.27 10.75
N ASN A 58 14.81 0.30 11.27
CA ASN A 58 14.37 1.65 10.96
C ASN A 58 15.44 2.69 11.37
N SER A 59 15.85 3.50 10.40
CA SER A 59 16.84 4.58 10.49
C SER A 59 16.23 5.95 10.82
N GLY A 60 14.91 6.04 10.87
CA GLY A 60 14.16 7.26 11.17
C GLY A 60 13.52 7.31 12.56
N ALA A 61 12.30 7.81 12.62
CA ALA A 61 11.51 8.00 13.83
C ALA A 61 10.97 6.67 14.38
N ASN A 62 11.03 6.52 15.70
CA ASN A 62 10.37 5.40 16.40
C ASN A 62 8.86 5.64 16.52
N TYR A 63 8.14 5.51 15.40
CA TYR A 63 6.70 5.72 15.33
C TYR A 63 5.87 4.51 15.79
N ARG A 64 6.29 3.30 15.41
CA ARG A 64 5.55 2.05 15.63
C ARG A 64 6.36 0.98 16.38
N GLY A 65 7.40 1.38 17.11
CA GLY A 65 8.26 0.43 17.83
C GLY A 65 9.17 -0.34 16.86
N PRO A 66 9.48 -1.62 17.18
CA PRO A 66 10.38 -2.44 16.37
C PRO A 66 9.85 -2.67 14.94
N THR A 67 10.54 -2.10 13.96
CA THR A 67 10.33 -2.35 12.54
C THR A 67 11.63 -2.08 11.77
N GLN A 68 11.74 -2.63 10.58
CA GLN A 68 12.82 -2.30 9.64
C GLN A 68 12.46 -1.13 8.73
N VAL A 69 11.16 -0.89 8.51
CA VAL A 69 10.69 0.18 7.61
C VAL A 69 11.15 1.53 8.11
N ASP A 70 11.81 2.27 7.23
CA ASP A 70 12.27 3.63 7.50
C ASP A 70 11.10 4.62 7.53
N ILE A 71 10.79 5.12 8.72
CA ILE A 71 9.69 6.08 8.96
C ILE A 71 10.30 7.42 9.28
N GLU A 72 10.05 8.44 8.48
CA GLU A 72 10.55 9.78 8.75
C GLU A 72 9.63 10.55 9.70
N LYS A 73 10.21 11.53 10.42
CA LYS A 73 9.42 12.59 11.06
C LYS A 73 9.31 13.74 10.06
N ARG A 74 8.09 14.07 9.66
CA ARG A 74 7.79 15.07 8.65
C ARG A 74 6.65 15.99 9.10
N PRO A 75 6.92 17.21 9.59
CA PRO A 75 5.89 18.10 10.14
C PRO A 75 4.80 18.54 9.16
N ASP A 76 5.09 18.56 7.86
CA ASP A 76 4.15 18.89 6.77
C ASP A 76 3.36 17.67 6.26
N ALA A 77 3.67 16.46 6.75
CA ALA A 77 2.89 15.26 6.47
C ALA A 77 1.61 15.22 7.30
N SER A 78 0.63 14.49 6.79
CA SER A 78 -0.74 14.51 7.28
C SER A 78 -0.94 14.10 8.75
N ASN A 79 0.00 13.34 9.32
CA ASN A 79 0.05 13.04 10.75
C ASN A 79 1.45 13.25 11.38
N GLY A 80 2.31 14.03 10.72
CA GLY A 80 3.67 14.29 11.18
C GLY A 80 4.71 13.23 10.79
N HIS A 81 4.33 12.19 10.03
CA HIS A 81 5.20 11.09 9.60
C HIS A 81 4.90 10.67 8.17
N GLY A 82 5.84 9.94 7.58
CA GLY A 82 5.69 9.25 6.30
C GLY A 82 6.73 8.14 6.20
N ILE A 83 6.75 7.40 5.10
CA ILE A 83 7.87 6.49 4.80
C ILE A 83 8.91 7.23 3.95
N GLY A 84 10.18 6.97 4.23
CA GLY A 84 11.30 7.55 3.51
C GLY A 84 12.36 6.49 3.23
N TRP A 85 13.50 6.91 2.68
CA TRP A 85 14.64 6.02 2.37
C TRP A 85 14.32 4.79 1.52
N THR A 86 13.15 4.76 0.89
CA THR A 86 12.63 3.63 0.11
C THR A 86 13.63 3.16 -0.96
N ARG A 87 13.86 1.86 -1.02
CA ARG A 87 14.79 1.22 -1.96
C ARG A 87 14.06 0.21 -2.85
N LYS A 88 14.65 -0.01 -4.02
CA LYS A 88 14.23 -1.06 -4.94
C LYS A 88 14.15 -2.40 -4.21
N GLY A 89 13.07 -3.14 -4.42
CA GLY A 89 12.81 -4.47 -3.86
C GLY A 89 12.02 -4.46 -2.56
N GLU A 90 11.86 -3.30 -1.91
CA GLU A 90 11.06 -3.16 -0.69
C GLU A 90 9.58 -3.17 -1.00
N TRP A 91 8.77 -3.54 0.00
CA TRP A 91 7.33 -3.51 -0.12
C TRP A 91 6.62 -3.44 1.22
N LEU A 92 5.41 -2.90 1.20
CA LEU A 92 4.56 -2.71 2.38
C LEU A 92 3.15 -3.23 2.10
N ASN A 93 2.62 -4.11 2.94
CA ASN A 93 1.22 -4.55 2.86
C ASN A 93 0.31 -3.61 3.63
N TYR A 94 -0.91 -3.43 3.11
CA TYR A 94 -1.99 -2.69 3.74
C TYR A 94 -3.26 -3.54 3.64
N THR A 95 -3.80 -3.99 4.76
CA THR A 95 -5.10 -4.63 4.79
C THR A 95 -6.19 -3.56 4.65
N VAL A 96 -6.99 -3.69 3.60
CA VAL A 96 -8.02 -2.73 3.23
C VAL A 96 -9.41 -3.37 3.13
N GLU A 97 -10.43 -2.55 3.32
CA GLU A 97 -11.82 -2.86 3.03
C GLU A 97 -12.37 -1.86 2.00
N VAL A 98 -12.54 -2.33 0.76
CA VAL A 98 -13.18 -1.59 -0.32
C VAL A 98 -14.68 -1.67 -0.12
N GLN A 99 -15.28 -0.59 0.36
CA GLN A 99 -16.70 -0.55 0.72
C GLN A 99 -17.62 -0.60 -0.50
N GLN A 100 -17.14 -0.10 -1.65
CA GLN A 100 -17.90 -0.07 -2.90
C GLN A 100 -16.98 -0.33 -4.09
N GLY A 101 -17.40 -1.14 -5.06
CA GLY A 101 -16.67 -1.26 -6.32
C GLY A 101 -16.70 0.04 -7.13
N GLY A 102 -15.70 0.27 -7.96
CA GLY A 102 -15.63 1.41 -8.88
C GLY A 102 -14.23 1.73 -9.37
N THR A 103 -14.14 2.84 -10.10
CA THR A 103 -12.87 3.45 -10.51
C THR A 103 -12.49 4.53 -9.51
N TYR A 104 -11.22 4.56 -9.13
CA TYR A 104 -10.65 5.46 -8.15
C TYR A 104 -9.49 6.25 -8.77
N SER A 105 -9.30 7.46 -8.24
CA SER A 105 -8.01 8.15 -8.26
C SER A 105 -7.34 8.00 -6.89
N ILE A 106 -6.02 8.01 -6.86
CA ILE A 106 -5.19 8.00 -5.66
C ILE A 106 -4.47 9.35 -5.56
N GLU A 107 -4.65 10.02 -4.44
CA GLU A 107 -3.88 11.18 -3.99
C GLU A 107 -2.69 10.68 -3.15
N ILE A 108 -1.48 11.05 -3.55
CA ILE A 108 -0.22 10.56 -2.98
C ILE A 108 0.73 11.74 -2.78
N PRO A 109 0.77 12.38 -1.60
CA PRO A 109 1.79 13.37 -1.33
C PRO A 109 3.16 12.69 -1.24
N VAL A 110 4.10 13.18 -2.04
CA VAL A 110 5.44 12.61 -2.20
C VAL A 110 6.51 13.67 -2.15
N ALA A 111 7.75 13.28 -1.84
CA ALA A 111 8.91 14.15 -1.94
C ALA A 111 10.12 13.42 -2.56
N SER A 112 10.93 14.16 -3.31
CA SER A 112 12.22 13.71 -3.84
C SER A 112 13.09 14.91 -4.21
N ASN A 113 14.40 14.83 -3.95
CA ASN A 113 15.38 15.90 -4.24
C ASN A 113 15.91 15.91 -5.69
N LYS A 114 15.52 14.90 -6.48
CA LYS A 114 15.73 14.74 -7.92
C LYS A 114 14.53 13.97 -8.46
N GLN A 115 14.54 13.60 -9.75
CA GLN A 115 13.58 12.63 -10.27
C GLN A 115 13.54 11.38 -9.37
N GLY A 116 12.37 11.10 -8.80
CA GLY A 116 12.16 9.91 -7.98
C GLY A 116 12.07 8.63 -8.82
N GLY A 117 11.99 7.52 -8.11
CA GLY A 117 11.84 6.19 -8.67
C GLY A 117 10.40 5.85 -9.09
N ILE A 118 10.17 4.56 -9.25
CA ILE A 118 8.88 3.98 -9.61
C ILE A 118 8.47 3.01 -8.50
N PHE A 119 7.19 3.05 -8.16
CA PHE A 119 6.51 2.01 -7.40
C PHE A 119 5.17 1.68 -8.08
N HIS A 120 4.52 0.60 -7.66
CA HIS A 120 3.14 0.31 -8.01
C HIS A 120 2.39 -0.24 -6.80
N LEU A 121 1.06 -0.34 -6.93
CA LEU A 121 0.23 -1.05 -5.98
C LEU A 121 -0.27 -2.35 -6.63
N GLU A 122 -0.29 -3.44 -5.87
CA GLU A 122 -0.79 -4.73 -6.32
C GLU A 122 -1.77 -5.36 -5.33
N ILE A 123 -2.62 -6.25 -5.83
CA ILE A 123 -3.46 -7.15 -5.02
C ILE A 123 -3.12 -8.58 -5.44
N ALA A 124 -2.64 -9.40 -4.50
CA ALA A 124 -2.26 -10.79 -4.75
C ALA A 124 -1.29 -10.97 -5.94
N GLY A 125 -0.26 -10.11 -6.03
CA GLY A 125 0.74 -10.16 -7.11
C GLY A 125 0.28 -9.56 -8.45
N LYS A 126 -0.97 -9.08 -8.53
CA LYS A 126 -1.49 -8.42 -9.72
C LYS A 126 -1.44 -6.91 -9.54
N ASP A 127 -0.63 -6.25 -10.35
CA ASP A 127 -0.58 -4.78 -10.46
C ASP A 127 -1.98 -4.20 -10.76
N ILE A 128 -2.38 -3.19 -9.97
CA ILE A 128 -3.65 -2.48 -10.07
C ILE A 128 -3.50 -1.00 -10.50
N THR A 129 -2.28 -0.49 -10.62
CA THR A 129 -1.99 0.93 -10.96
C THR A 129 -1.18 1.09 -12.24
N GLY A 130 -0.40 0.09 -12.64
CA GLY A 130 0.76 0.34 -13.48
C GLY A 130 1.84 1.11 -12.71
N PRO A 131 2.92 1.52 -13.40
CA PRO A 131 4.03 2.24 -12.77
C PRO A 131 3.61 3.64 -12.34
N ILE A 132 3.84 3.97 -11.08
CA ILE A 132 3.71 5.31 -10.50
C ILE A 132 5.11 5.88 -10.31
N ARG A 133 5.44 6.92 -11.09
CA ARG A 133 6.72 7.62 -10.98
C ARG A 133 6.61 8.81 -10.03
N ILE A 134 7.47 8.86 -9.02
CA ILE A 134 7.58 10.04 -8.13
C ILE A 134 8.36 11.15 -8.87
N PRO A 135 7.81 12.37 -9.01
CA PRO A 135 8.49 13.47 -9.69
C PRO A 135 9.63 14.05 -8.84
N ASP A 136 10.46 14.89 -9.44
CA ASP A 136 11.31 15.81 -8.69
C ASP A 136 10.43 16.87 -8.01
N THR A 137 10.45 16.89 -6.67
CA THR A 137 9.67 17.88 -5.91
C THR A 137 10.47 19.13 -5.59
N GLY A 138 11.77 19.15 -5.88
CA GLY A 138 12.69 20.22 -5.55
C GLY A 138 13.38 20.05 -4.20
N GLY A 139 13.17 18.92 -3.51
CA GLY A 139 13.81 18.64 -2.22
C GLY A 139 13.02 17.69 -1.32
N TRP A 140 13.73 16.99 -0.44
CA TRP A 140 13.13 16.11 0.59
C TRP A 140 12.25 16.85 1.60
N GLN A 141 12.33 18.17 1.67
CA GLN A 141 11.49 18.99 2.56
C GLN A 141 10.31 19.63 1.82
N ILE A 142 10.05 19.20 0.58
CA ILE A 142 8.98 19.74 -0.27
C ILE A 142 8.04 18.61 -0.65
N LEU A 143 6.95 18.47 0.11
CA LEU A 143 5.87 17.54 -0.19
C LEU A 143 5.00 18.10 -1.32
N LYS A 144 4.80 17.31 -2.39
CA LYS A 144 3.90 17.65 -3.49
C LYS A 144 2.88 16.55 -3.72
N LEU A 145 1.65 16.95 -4.02
CA LEU A 145 0.58 16.01 -4.31
C LEU A 145 0.75 15.41 -5.71
N LEU A 146 1.04 14.11 -5.78
CA LEU A 146 0.90 13.29 -6.98
C LEU A 146 -0.53 12.74 -7.07
N LYS A 147 -1.15 12.81 -8.25
CA LYS A 147 -2.46 12.21 -8.52
C LYS A 147 -2.31 11.10 -9.55
N HIS A 148 -2.83 9.92 -9.24
CA HIS A 148 -2.83 8.77 -10.13
C HIS A 148 -4.28 8.30 -10.35
N GLY A 149 -4.69 8.08 -11.60
CA GLY A 149 -6.10 7.81 -11.94
C GLY A 149 -6.34 6.36 -12.38
N ASN A 150 -7.61 6.06 -12.65
CA ASN A 150 -8.06 4.84 -13.35
C ASN A 150 -7.80 3.51 -12.61
N VAL A 151 -7.73 3.53 -11.29
CA VAL A 151 -7.56 2.32 -10.46
C VAL A 151 -8.91 1.65 -10.25
N LYS A 152 -9.09 0.44 -10.81
CA LYS A 152 -10.36 -0.30 -10.73
C LYS A 152 -10.34 -1.26 -9.55
N LEU A 153 -11.25 -1.08 -8.61
CA LEU A 153 -11.41 -1.95 -7.44
C LEU A 153 -12.82 -2.53 -7.37
N THR A 154 -12.92 -3.79 -6.95
CA THR A 154 -14.18 -4.43 -6.59
C THR A 154 -14.44 -4.28 -5.09
N LYS A 155 -15.71 -4.31 -4.68
CA LYS A 155 -16.06 -4.35 -3.24
C LYS A 155 -15.47 -5.61 -2.63
N GLY A 156 -14.81 -5.48 -1.48
CA GLY A 156 -14.22 -6.62 -0.80
C GLY A 156 -13.08 -6.23 0.14
N ARG A 157 -12.55 -7.23 0.83
CA ARG A 157 -11.37 -7.10 1.69
C ARG A 157 -10.14 -7.60 0.95
N TYR A 158 -9.06 -6.84 0.97
CA TYR A 158 -7.81 -7.16 0.27
C TYR A 158 -6.59 -6.83 1.12
N ILE A 159 -5.45 -7.41 0.74
CA ILE A 159 -4.15 -6.82 1.03
C ILE A 159 -3.73 -6.08 -0.24
N ILE A 160 -3.59 -4.76 -0.14
CA ILE A 160 -2.90 -3.97 -1.17
C ILE A 160 -1.43 -3.92 -0.76
N ARG A 161 -0.52 -4.28 -1.67
CA ARG A 161 0.91 -4.13 -1.45
C ARG A 161 1.44 -2.97 -2.28
N ALA A 162 2.16 -2.05 -1.65
CA ALA A 162 2.99 -1.08 -2.36
C ALA A 162 4.38 -1.69 -2.60
N VAL A 163 4.82 -1.74 -3.86
CA VAL A 163 6.08 -2.39 -4.27
C VAL A 163 7.02 -1.34 -4.86
N MET A 164 8.24 -1.26 -4.33
CA MET A 164 9.28 -0.33 -4.76
C MET A 164 10.07 -0.91 -5.94
N ASP A 165 9.75 -0.53 -7.17
CA ASP A 165 10.23 -1.21 -8.38
C ASP A 165 11.65 -0.79 -8.80
N SER A 166 11.91 0.51 -8.80
CA SER A 166 13.19 1.06 -9.26
C SER A 166 13.48 2.41 -8.65
N GLN A 167 14.75 2.65 -8.30
CA GLN A 167 15.20 3.92 -7.73
C GLN A 167 15.42 4.96 -8.83
N GLY A 168 15.19 6.24 -8.50
CA GLY A 168 15.60 7.37 -9.33
C GLY A 168 17.04 7.83 -9.06
N PRO A 169 17.53 8.86 -9.78
CA PRO A 169 18.84 9.47 -9.50
C PRO A 169 19.02 10.08 -8.11
N SER A 170 17.95 10.18 -7.32
CA SER A 170 17.99 10.53 -5.89
C SER A 170 18.52 9.40 -5.00
N GLY A 171 18.62 8.17 -5.53
CA GLY A 171 18.98 6.97 -4.76
C GLY A 171 17.83 6.39 -3.95
N SER A 172 16.61 6.90 -4.11
CA SER A 172 15.39 6.45 -3.44
C SER A 172 14.27 6.28 -4.47
N ILE A 173 13.18 5.58 -4.11
CA ILE A 173 11.92 5.74 -4.85
C ILE A 173 11.37 7.15 -4.56
N GLY A 174 11.38 7.54 -3.31
CA GLY A 174 10.92 8.83 -2.81
C GLY A 174 10.23 8.66 -1.46
N ASP A 175 9.97 9.78 -0.81
CA ASP A 175 9.21 9.76 0.42
C ASP A 175 7.71 9.80 0.10
N ILE A 176 6.90 9.11 0.90
CA ILE A 176 5.45 8.97 0.70
C ILE A 176 4.74 9.21 2.04
N ASP A 177 3.81 10.16 2.07
CA ASP A 177 2.97 10.45 3.25
C ASP A 177 1.81 9.44 3.36
N TYR A 178 0.93 9.41 2.35
CA TYR A 178 -0.24 8.55 2.37
C TYR A 178 -0.71 8.14 0.97
N PHE A 179 -1.60 7.16 0.91
CA PHE A 179 -2.43 6.84 -0.24
C PHE A 179 -3.90 7.16 0.08
N LYS A 180 -4.50 8.11 -0.64
CA LYS A 180 -5.91 8.45 -0.46
C LYS A 180 -6.70 8.11 -1.70
N PHE A 181 -7.53 7.08 -1.57
CA PHE A 181 -8.42 6.59 -2.62
C PHE A 181 -9.68 7.45 -2.65
N VAL A 182 -9.86 8.19 -3.73
CA VAL A 182 -11.04 9.00 -4.03
C VAL A 182 -11.81 8.28 -5.14
N LYS A 183 -13.07 7.93 -4.86
CA LYS A 183 -13.93 7.31 -5.88
C LYS A 183 -14.27 8.35 -6.94
N ASN A 184 -14.07 8.02 -8.20
CA ASN A 184 -14.46 8.90 -9.28
C ASN A 184 -16.00 9.03 -9.27
N SER A 185 -16.50 10.26 -9.39
CA SER A 185 -17.92 10.49 -9.67
C SER A 185 -18.30 9.78 -10.97
N LYS A 186 -19.46 9.13 -10.98
CA LYS A 186 -20.07 8.65 -12.23
C LYS A 186 -20.53 9.83 -13.07
#